data_AF-A0A3C0EF63-F1
#
_entry.id   AF-A0A3C0EF63-F1
#
_cell.length_a   1.000
_cell.length_b   1.000
_cell.length_c   1.000
_cell.angle_alpha   90.00
_cell.angle_beta   90.00
_cell.angle_gamma   90.00
#
_symmetry.space_group_name_H-M   'P 1'
#
loop_
_entity.id
_entity.type
_entity.pdbx_description
1 polymer ?
#
loop_
_entity_poly.entity_id
_entity_poly.type
_entity_poly.pdbx_seq_one_letter_code
_entity_poly.pdbx_strand_id
1 'polypeptide(L)' 'LDYRLLVVEDCCSDQDPEVHDFLTQKIFPRQTDVVRSDDVIDALKVR' A
#
# COMPACT_ATOMS: atom_id res chain seq x y z
N LEU A 1 -14.63 -2.14 -13.25
CA LEU A 1 -13.28 -2.58 -13.69
C LEU A 1 -12.86 -3.71 -12.76
N ASP A 2 -12.16 -4.72 -13.27
CA ASP A 2 -11.88 -5.97 -12.56
C ASP A 2 -10.38 -6.10 -12.23
N TYR A 3 -9.85 -5.10 -11.51
CA TYR A 3 -8.44 -5.03 -11.13
C TYR A 3 -8.24 -5.45 -9.68
N ARG A 4 -7.14 -6.14 -9.41
CA ARG A 4 -6.62 -6.32 -8.05
C ARG A 4 -5.81 -5.08 -7.68
N LEU A 5 -6.18 -4.43 -6.59
CA LEU A 5 -5.52 -3.25 -6.06
C LEU A 5 -4.53 -3.65 -4.96
N LEU A 6 -3.49 -2.83 -4.79
CA LEU A 6 -2.49 -2.87 -3.72
C LEU A 6 -2.15 -1.42 -3.35
N VAL A 7 -1.91 -1.12 -2.07
CA VAL A 7 -1.37 0.16 -1.62
C VAL A 7 0.07 -0.04 -1.17
N VAL A 8 1.00 0.74 -1.71
CA VAL A 8 2.43 0.68 -1.36
C VAL A 8 2.74 1.80 -0.37
N GLU A 9 2.67 1.51 0.93
CA GLU A 9 2.60 2.55 1.98
C GLU A 9 3.81 3.48 1.97
N ASP A 10 5.01 2.94 1.81
CA ASP A 10 6.27 3.69 1.82
C ASP A 10 6.54 4.46 0.52
N CYS A 11 5.62 4.36 -0.45
CA CYS A 11 5.59 5.14 -1.68
C CYS A 11 4.40 6.13 -1.74
N CYS A 12 3.62 6.24 -0.66
CA CYS A 12 2.52 7.19 -0.54
C CYS A 12 2.90 8.31 0.43
N SER A 13 2.54 9.55 0.09
CA SER A 13 2.76 10.71 0.97
C SER A 13 1.46 11.44 1.20
N ASP A 14 1.16 11.66 2.48
CA ASP A 14 0.07 12.50 2.94
C ASP A 14 0.64 13.77 3.58
N GLN A 15 -0.19 14.82 3.71
CA GLN A 15 0.26 16.08 4.32
C GLN A 15 0.52 15.97 5.83
N ASP A 16 -0.17 15.03 6.48
CA ASP A 16 -0.09 14.78 7.92
C ASP A 16 0.26 13.30 8.17
N PRO A 17 1.32 13.00 8.94
CA PRO A 17 1.68 11.64 9.31
C PRO A 17 0.57 10.86 10.02
N GLU A 18 -0.28 11.51 10.83
CA GLU A 18 -1.38 10.82 11.51
C GLU A 18 -2.46 10.38 10.51
N VAL A 19 -2.67 11.15 9.44
CA VAL A 19 -3.56 10.77 8.35
C VAL A 19 -2.99 9.57 7.59
N HIS A 20 -1.69 9.60 7.29
CA HIS A 20 -1.01 8.48 6.65
C HIS A 20 -1.20 7.18 7.44
N ASP A 21 -0.91 7.22 8.75
CA ASP A 21 -1.04 6.06 9.65
C ASP A 21 -2.49 5.59 9.75
N PHE A 22 -3.44 6.53 9.87
CA PHE A 22 -4.85 6.18 9.93
C PHE A 22 -5.32 5.47 8.66
N LEU A 23 -4.94 5.99 7.49
CA LEU A 23 -5.32 5.41 6.20
C LEU A 23 -4.69 4.03 6.01
N THR A 24 -3.37 3.90 6.17
CA THR A 24 -2.60 2.66 5.94
C THR A 24 -2.90 1.57 6.96
N GLN A 25 -3.18 1.91 8.22
CA GLN A 25 -3.39 0.91 9.27
C GLN A 25 -4.86 0.57 9.53
N LYS A 26 -5.81 1.45 9.20
CA LYS A 26 -7.23 1.28 9.57
C LYS A 26 -8.18 1.23 8.38
N ILE A 27 -7.93 2.03 7.34
CA ILE A 27 -8.88 2.20 6.22
C ILE A 27 -8.54 1.25 5.08
N PHE A 28 -7.35 1.37 4.49
CA PHE A 28 -6.95 0.60 3.31
C PHE A 28 -6.94 -0.92 3.52
N PRO A 29 -6.52 -1.48 4.67
CA PRO A 29 -6.53 -2.93 4.90
C PRO A 29 -7.91 -3.59 4.81
N ARG A 30 -8.99 -2.79 4.89
CA ARG A 30 -10.36 -3.29 4.75
C ARG A 30 -10.78 -3.47 3.28
N GLN A 31 -10.04 -2.90 2.35
CA GLN A 31 -10.39 -2.82 0.93
C GLN A 31 -9.34 -3.50 0.03
N THR A 32 -8.09 -3.56 0.48
CA THR A 32 -6.95 -4.02 -0.32
C THR A 32 -5.76 -4.35 0.60
N ASP A 33 -4.77 -5.04 0.07
CA ASP A 33 -3.52 -5.29 0.80
C ASP A 33 -2.67 -4.02 0.81
N VAL A 34 -2.14 -3.71 1.99
CA VAL A 34 -1.14 -2.66 2.19
C VAL A 34 0.22 -3.35 2.29
N VAL A 35 1.15 -2.97 1.41
CA VAL A 35 2.46 -3.60 1.25
C VAL A 35 3.56 -2.54 1.25
N ARG A 36 4.81 -2.97 1.39
CA ARG A 36 5.98 -2.11 1.22
C ARG A 36 6.55 -2.24 -0.19
N SER A 37 7.33 -1.25 -0.60
CA SER A 37 7.99 -1.25 -1.90
C SER A 37 8.86 -2.49 -2.13
N ASP A 38 9.56 -2.96 -1.10
CA ASP A 38 10.38 -4.18 -1.16
C ASP A 38 9.56 -5.42 -1.51
N ASP A 39 8.36 -5.57 -0.95
CA ASP A 39 7.45 -6.70 -1.26
C ASP A 39 7.07 -6.72 -2.74
N VAL A 40 6.80 -5.53 -3.29
CA VAL A 40 6.45 -5.36 -4.71
C VAL A 40 7.64 -5.66 -5.60
N ILE A 41 8.82 -5.13 -5.27
CA ILE A 41 10.05 -5.37 -6.03
C ILE A 41 10.35 -6.88 -6.03
N ASP A 42 10.24 -7.55 -4.89
CA ASP A 42 10.44 -9.00 -4.80
C ASP A 42 9.42 -9.79 -5.61
N ALA A 43 8.13 -9.41 -5.59
CA ALA A 43 7.11 -10.04 -6.41
C ALA A 43 7.36 -9.88 -7.93
N LEU A 44 7.97 -8.76 -8.35
CA LEU A 44 8.29 -8.47 -9.75
C LEU A 44 9.65 -9.04 -10.20
N LYS A 45 10.51 -9.47 -9.27
CA LYS A 45 11.80 -10.11 -9.60
C LYS A 45 11.66 -11.47 -10.27
N VAL A 46 10.45 -12.00 -10.42
CA VAL A 46 10.18 -13.24 -11.16
C VAL A 46 10.57 -13.04 -12.64
N ARG A 47 11.63 -13.74 -13.02
CA ARG A 47 12.04 -14.03 -14.40
C ARG A 47 11.48 -15.38 -14.81
#